data_AF-A0AAP0HKH8-F1
#
_entry.id   AF-A0AAP0HKH8-F1
#
_cell.length_a   1.000
_cell.length_b   1.000
_cell.length_c   1.000
_cell.angle_alpha   90.00
_cell.angle_beta   90.00
_cell.angle_gamma   90.00
#
_symmetry.space_group_name_H-M   'P 1'
#
loop_
_entity.id
_entity.type
_entity.pdbx_description
1 polymer ?
#
loop_
_entity_poly.entity_id
_entity_poly.type
_entity_poly.pdbx_seq_one_letter_code
_entity_poly.pdbx_strand_id
1 'polypeptide(L)' 'MQRGRPAVANRNESTLTRCVNAVFAFVRMAEFEILFFLFFFIAFIIFKDLTSRPEYNQILVKKPGGNDVWPF' A
#
# COMPACT_ATOMS: atom_id res chain seq x y z
N MET A 1 -29.69 56.41 8.63
CA MET A 1 -28.58 55.55 9.10
C MET A 1 -28.87 54.13 8.65
N GLN A 2 -28.18 53.63 7.62
CA GLN A 2 -28.37 52.29 7.04
C GLN A 2 -27.01 51.62 6.93
N ARG A 3 -26.85 50.46 7.58
CA ARG A 3 -26.37 49.21 6.97
C ARG A 3 -26.45 48.11 8.01
N GLY A 4 -27.35 47.17 7.74
CA GLY A 4 -27.51 45.94 8.50
C GLY A 4 -26.22 45.14 8.54
N ARG A 5 -26.08 44.40 9.63
CA ARG A 5 -24.99 43.44 9.91
C ARG A 5 -24.68 42.58 8.67
N PRO A 6 -23.40 42.30 8.36
CA PRO A 6 -23.10 41.27 7.38
C PRO A 6 -23.73 39.97 7.87
N ALA A 7 -24.67 39.45 7.07
CA ALA A 7 -25.20 38.11 7.24
C ALA A 7 -24.00 37.16 7.18
N VAL A 8 -23.64 36.63 8.35
CA VAL A 8 -22.67 35.55 8.47
C VAL A 8 -23.13 34.45 7.53
N ALA A 9 -22.35 34.21 6.47
CA ALA A 9 -22.58 33.15 5.51
C ALA A 9 -22.78 31.84 6.29
N ASN A 10 -24.04 31.39 6.36
CA ASN A 10 -24.47 30.18 7.04
C ASN A 10 -23.97 29.00 6.21
N ARG A 11 -22.74 28.52 6.44
CA ARG A 11 -22.40 27.41 7.35
C ARG A 11 -23.16 26.09 7.11
N ASN A 12 -23.70 25.90 5.91
CA ASN A 12 -24.36 24.65 5.52
C ASN A 12 -23.67 23.98 4.31
N GLU A 13 -22.34 23.96 4.26
CA GLU A 13 -21.73 22.79 3.62
C GLU A 13 -22.12 21.60 4.48
N SER A 14 -22.82 20.63 3.87
CA SER A 14 -23.27 19.46 4.61
C SER A 14 -22.07 18.86 5.35
N THR A 15 -22.22 18.55 6.62
CA THR A 15 -21.18 17.93 7.44
C THR A 15 -20.60 16.70 6.74
N LEU A 16 -21.43 16.01 5.96
CA LEU A 16 -21.05 14.90 5.08
C LEU A 16 -20.06 15.33 3.99
N THR A 17 -20.33 16.41 3.24
CA THR A 17 -19.41 16.95 2.22
C THR A 17 -18.06 17.34 2.82
N ARG A 18 -18.07 17.96 4.00
CA ARG A 18 -16.84 18.33 4.70
C ARG A 18 -16.05 17.11 5.16
N CYS A 19 -16.72 16.07 5.65
CA CYS A 19 -16.10 14.80 6.00
C CYS A 19 -15.50 14.09 4.78
N VAL A 20 -16.22 14.03 3.66
CA VAL A 20 -15.73 13.41 2.42
C VAL A 20 -14.50 14.16 1.90
N ASN A 21 -14.52 15.49 1.91
CA ASN A 21 -13.36 16.29 1.52
C ASN A 21 -12.16 16.08 2.45
N ALA A 22 -12.39 15.90 3.75
CA ALA A 22 -11.34 15.60 4.72
C ALA A 22 -10.72 14.21 4.50
N VAL A 23 -11.53 13.19 4.22
CA VAL A 23 -11.05 11.84 3.88
C VAL A 23 -10.24 11.87 2.58
N PHE A 24 -10.70 12.60 1.57
CA PHE A 24 -9.98 12.73 0.30
C PHE A 24 -8.63 13.44 0.48
N ALA A 25 -8.59 14.50 1.30
CA ALA A 25 -7.36 15.19 1.66
C ALA A 25 -6.41 14.28 2.46
N PHE A 26 -6.95 13.49 3.39
CA PHE A 26 -6.17 12.53 4.18
C PHE A 26 -5.56 11.43 3.32
N VAL A 27 -6.36 10.80 2.43
CA VAL A 27 -5.86 9.77 1.51
C VAL A 27 -4.80 10.33 0.57
N ARG A 28 -4.97 11.58 0.09
CA ARG A 28 -3.97 12.27 -0.74
C ARG A 28 -2.68 12.56 0.04
N MET A 29 -2.77 12.90 1.33
CA MET A 29 -1.59 13.08 2.18
C MET A 29 -0.91 11.74 2.51
N ALA A 30 -1.70 10.68 2.70
CA ALA A 30 -1.24 9.33 3.03
C ALA A 30 -0.92 8.47 1.79
N GLU A 31 -0.98 9.04 0.59
CA GLU A 31 -0.80 8.35 -0.69
C GLU A 31 0.52 7.54 -0.70
N PHE A 32 1.61 8.18 -0.28
CA PHE A 32 2.92 7.53 -0.22
C PHE A 32 3.01 6.43 0.84
N GLU A 33 2.36 6.59 1.99
CA GLU A 33 2.34 5.55 3.05
C GLU A 33 1.54 4.33 2.61
N ILE A 34 0.34 4.53 2.07
CA ILE A 34 -0.52 3.43 1.63
C ILE A 34 0.16 2.68 0.48
N LEU A 35 0.75 3.37 -0.49
CA LEU A 35 1.50 2.74 -1.58
C LEU A 35 2.74 2.00 -1.06
N PHE A 36 3.44 2.55 -0.07
CA PHE A 36 4.58 1.90 0.57
C PHE A 36 4.17 0.58 1.23
N PHE A 37 3.18 0.60 2.13
CA PHE A 37 2.71 -0.62 2.79
C PHE A 37 2.09 -1.62 1.82
N LEU A 38 1.32 -1.14 0.82
CA LEU A 38 0.74 -1.99 -0.21
C LEU A 38 1.83 -2.66 -1.06
N PHE A 39 2.89 -1.93 -1.40
CA PHE A 39 4.05 -2.47 -2.11
C PHE A 39 4.71 -3.58 -1.30
N PHE A 40 5.01 -3.35 -0.02
CA PHE A 40 5.58 -4.39 0.85
C PHE A 40 4.65 -5.58 1.03
N PHE A 41 3.33 -5.34 1.12
CA PHE A 41 2.34 -6.41 1.26
C PHE A 41 2.27 -7.30 0.01
N ILE A 42 2.22 -6.69 -1.18
CA ILE A 42 2.25 -7.44 -2.44
C ILE A 42 3.59 -8.18 -2.61
N ALA A 43 4.71 -7.50 -2.34
CA ALA A 43 6.03 -8.12 -2.38
C ALA A 43 6.10 -9.31 -1.41
N PHE A 44 5.62 -9.17 -0.18
CA PHE A 44 5.55 -10.23 0.81
C PHE A 44 4.73 -11.43 0.33
N ILE A 45 3.57 -11.22 -0.29
CA ILE A 45 2.77 -12.31 -0.87
C ILE A 45 3.53 -13.02 -1.98
N ILE A 46 4.18 -12.28 -2.90
CA ILE A 46 4.97 -12.85 -4.00
C ILE A 46 6.15 -13.64 -3.45
N PHE A 47 6.92 -13.08 -2.52
CA PHE A 47 8.04 -13.78 -1.89
C PHE A 47 7.56 -15.03 -1.13
N LYS A 48 6.44 -14.95 -0.43
CA LYS A 48 5.82 -16.11 0.22
C LYS A 48 5.46 -17.18 -0.82
N ASP A 49 4.81 -16.82 -1.91
CA ASP A 49 4.44 -17.77 -2.97
C ASP A 49 5.66 -18.41 -3.65
N LEU A 50 6.72 -17.63 -3.89
CA LEU A 50 7.96 -18.11 -4.49
C LEU A 50 8.75 -19.05 -3.55
N THR A 51 8.85 -18.71 -2.26
CA THR A 51 9.59 -19.52 -1.27
C THR A 51 8.81 -20.75 -0.79
N SER A 52 7.49 -20.76 -0.93
CA SER A 52 6.64 -21.92 -0.61
C SER A 52 6.74 -23.04 -1.65
N ARG A 53 7.28 -22.75 -2.85
CA ARG A 53 7.40 -23.72 -3.95
C ARG A 53 8.79 -24.38 -3.94
N PRO A 54 8.91 -25.65 -3.51
CA PRO A 54 10.20 -26.34 -3.41
C PRO A 54 10.91 -26.50 -4.77
N GLU A 55 10.19 -26.41 -5.88
CA GLU A 55 10.70 -26.53 -7.25
C GLU A 55 11.65 -25.39 -7.67
N TYR A 56 11.47 -24.16 -7.15
CA TYR A 56 12.41 -23.05 -7.39
C TYR A 56 13.62 -23.08 -6.45
N ASN A 57 13.45 -23.61 -5.24
CA ASN A 57 14.55 -23.85 -4.30
C ASN A 57 15.56 -24.87 -4.86
N GLN A 58 15.12 -25.73 -5.78
CA GLN A 58 15.98 -26.69 -6.47
C GLN A 58 16.91 -26.07 -7.52
N ILE A 59 16.72 -24.80 -7.93
CA ILE A 59 17.66 -24.13 -8.84
C ILE A 59 18.93 -23.70 -8.07
N LEU A 60 18.80 -23.36 -6.78
CA LEU A 60 19.94 -23.05 -5.89
C LEU A 60 20.55 -24.31 -5.24
N VAL A 61 19.82 -25.44 -5.26
CA VAL A 61 20.30 -26.77 -4.80
C VAL A 61 20.77 -27.66 -5.95
N LYS A 62 20.57 -27.29 -7.21
CA LYS A 62 21.24 -27.95 -8.34
C LYS A 62 22.69 -27.50 -8.41
N LYS A 63 23.54 -28.27 -7.74
CA LYS A 63 24.98 -28.39 -7.99
C LYS A 63 25.21 -28.30 -9.52
N PRO A 64 26.01 -27.35 -10.03
CA PRO A 64 26.33 -27.29 -11.44
C PRO A 64 27.22 -28.50 -11.74
N GLY A 65 26.71 -29.41 -12.56
CA GLY A 65 27.43 -30.61 -12.97
C GLY A 65 26.81 -31.87 -12.39
N GLY A 66 26.16 -32.64 -13.25
CA GLY A 66 25.96 -34.06 -13.00
C GLY A 66 27.32 -34.71 -12.83
N ASN A 67 27.66 -35.06 -11.59
CA ASN A 67 28.49 -36.20 -11.30
C ASN A 67 28.24 -36.62 -9.86
N ASP A 68 27.80 -37.85 -9.72
CA ASP A 68 27.54 -38.57 -8.48
C ASP A 68 28.84 -38.85 -7.72
N VAL A 69 29.46 -37.80 -7.20
CA VAL A 69 30.63 -37.93 -6.32
C VAL A 69 30.52 -36.91 -5.21
N TRP A 70 29.91 -37.35 -4.13
CA TRP A 70 30.26 -36.92 -2.78
C TRP A 70 31.21 -37.99 -2.23
N PRO A 71 32.53 -37.78 -2.23
CA PRO A 71 33.38 -38.57 -1.37
C PRO A 71 33.21 -38.03 0.05
N PHE A 72 33.06 -38.97 1.01
CA PHE A 72 32.91 -38.81 2.47
C PHE A 72 31.64 -38.11 2.98
#